data_AF-A0A1S3WXM6-F1
#
_entry.id   AF-A0A1S3WXM6-F1
#
_cell.length_a   1.000
_cell.length_b   1.000
_cell.length_c   1.000
_cell.angle_alpha   90.00
_cell.angle_beta   90.00
_cell.angle_gamma   90.00
#
_symmetry.space_group_name_H-M   'P 1'
#
loop_
_entity.id
_entity.type
_entity.pdbx_description
1 polymer ?
#
loop_
_entity_poly.entity_id
_entity_poly.type
_entity_poly.pdbx_seq_one_letter_code
_entity_poly.pdbx_strand_id
1 'polypeptide(L)'
;MVAQCPNCQQVKAEHQRPGGLTQCIELPLWKWDMINMDFITGLPRTPRRYDSIWVIIDRLTKSAHFLPVRTTYSAEDYAKLYIREIMAPYEALYGRKCRSPIGWFEVGEAELLGPNLVQQAMEKVKLIRDQLRTAQSRHKSYADIRRRDLEFDVEDWVFLKVSPMKGVMRFGKKGKLSPRYVGPYKIIRRIGRVAYELDLLLELEAVHPVFH
;
A
#
# COMPACT_ATOMS: atom_id res chain seq x y z
N MET A 1 26.55 6.27 29.53
CA MET A 1 27.08 4.96 29.11
C MET A 1 26.10 4.12 28.28
N VAL A 2 24.81 3.99 28.64
CA VAL A 2 23.87 3.13 27.86
C VAL A 2 23.54 3.69 26.46
N ALA A 3 23.44 5.03 26.31
CA ALA A 3 23.09 5.66 25.03
C ALA A 3 24.12 5.42 23.91
N GLN A 4 25.40 5.27 24.28
CA GLN A 4 26.51 5.09 23.34
C GLN A 4 26.89 3.62 23.13
N CYS A 5 26.30 2.68 23.88
CA CYS A 5 26.60 1.26 23.74
C CYS A 5 25.84 0.66 22.55
N PRO A 6 26.52 0.20 21.48
CA PRO A 6 25.86 -0.32 20.28
C PRO A 6 25.01 -1.56 20.57
N ASN A 7 25.51 -2.45 21.44
CA ASN A 7 24.77 -3.66 21.82
C ASN A 7 23.47 -3.32 22.58
N CYS A 8 23.53 -2.35 23.49
CA CYS A 8 22.32 -1.89 24.18
C CYS A 8 21.30 -1.30 23.20
N GLN A 9 21.72 -0.47 22.24
CA GLN A 9 20.81 0.11 21.24
C GLN A 9 20.17 -0.96 20.34
N GLN A 10 20.93 -1.97 19.94
CA GLN A 10 20.42 -3.01 19.04
C GLN A 10 19.42 -3.97 19.70
N VAL A 11 19.53 -4.20 21.01
CA VAL A 11 18.69 -5.16 21.75
C VAL A 11 17.55 -4.47 22.52
N LYS A 12 17.61 -3.13 22.65
CA LYS A 12 16.65 -2.33 23.43
C LYS A 12 15.19 -2.61 23.02
N ALA A 13 14.33 -2.80 24.00
CA ALA A 13 12.89 -2.80 23.78
C ALA A 13 12.38 -1.36 23.58
N GLU A 14 11.54 -1.15 22.58
CA GLU A 14 10.90 0.14 22.35
C GLU A 14 9.77 0.35 23.34
N HIS A 15 9.88 1.38 24.18
CA HIS A 15 8.83 1.77 25.14
C HIS A 15 8.12 3.07 24.75
N GLN A 16 8.54 3.69 23.64
CA GLN A 16 7.90 4.89 23.11
C GLN A 16 6.70 4.50 22.24
N ARG A 17 5.76 5.42 22.06
CA ARG A 17 4.68 5.26 21.09
C ARG A 17 5.28 5.13 19.68
N PRO A 18 4.70 4.32 18.79
CA PRO A 18 5.15 4.23 17.40
C PRO A 18 5.22 5.61 16.76
N GLY A 19 6.31 5.87 16.03
CA GLY A 19 6.50 7.10 15.25
C GLY A 19 5.63 7.13 13.99
N GLY A 20 5.49 8.33 13.44
CA GLY A 20 4.81 8.59 12.18
C GLY A 20 3.31 8.79 12.35
N LEU A 21 2.84 10.03 12.16
CA LEU A 21 1.40 10.31 12.10
C LEU A 21 0.76 9.68 10.87
N THR A 22 -0.53 9.37 10.97
CA THR A 22 -1.27 8.74 9.87
C THR A 22 -1.38 9.70 8.69
N GLN A 23 -0.92 9.26 7.53
CA GLN A 23 -1.07 10.01 6.28
C GLN A 23 -2.39 9.64 5.61
N CYS A 24 -3.23 10.65 5.39
CA CYS A 24 -4.46 10.44 4.61
C CYS A 24 -4.08 10.41 3.13
N ILE A 25 -4.50 9.34 2.45
CA ILE A 25 -4.38 9.26 1.00
C ILE A 25 -5.48 10.12 0.38
N GLU A 26 -5.15 10.86 -0.67
CA GLU A 26 -6.12 11.65 -1.42
C GLU A 26 -7.30 10.80 -1.89
N LEU A 27 -8.49 11.40 -1.87
CA LEU A 27 -9.72 10.73 -2.30
C LEU A 27 -9.85 10.78 -3.82
N PRO A 28 -10.20 9.66 -4.48
CA PRO A 28 -10.42 9.63 -5.91
C PRO A 28 -11.53 10.61 -6.32
N LEU A 29 -11.39 11.20 -7.51
CA LEU A 29 -12.39 12.12 -8.04
C LEU A 29 -13.61 11.37 -8.59
N TRP A 30 -13.35 10.23 -9.20
CA TRP A 30 -14.33 9.40 -9.89
C TRP A 30 -14.11 7.91 -9.61
N LYS A 31 -15.12 7.11 -9.97
CA LYS A 31 -15.03 5.64 -9.89
C LYS A 31 -13.87 5.15 -10.74
N TRP A 32 -13.15 4.17 -10.23
CA TRP A 32 -12.00 3.52 -10.87
C TRP A 32 -10.74 4.37 -11.06
N ASP A 33 -10.73 5.65 -10.67
CA ASP A 33 -9.52 6.49 -10.68
C ASP A 33 -8.43 5.93 -9.76
N MET A 34 -8.83 5.28 -8.66
CA MET A 34 -7.91 4.66 -7.72
C MET A 34 -8.46 3.32 -7.24
N ILE A 35 -7.64 2.29 -7.36
CA ILE A 35 -7.98 0.92 -6.98
C ILE A 35 -7.01 0.41 -5.93
N ASN A 36 -7.51 -0.41 -5.02
CA ASN A 36 -6.69 -1.23 -4.13
C ASN A 36 -6.61 -2.64 -4.70
N MET A 37 -5.43 -3.22 -4.67
CA MET A 37 -5.18 -4.59 -5.08
C MET A 37 -4.53 -5.36 -3.94
N ASP A 38 -5.01 -6.56 -3.68
CA ASP A 38 -4.45 -7.44 -2.65
C ASP A 38 -4.61 -8.92 -3.04
N PHE A 39 -3.83 -9.79 -2.40
CA PHE A 39 -3.89 -11.23 -2.63
C PHE A 39 -4.23 -11.98 -1.35
N ILE A 40 -5.23 -12.84 -1.44
CA ILE A 40 -5.47 -13.88 -0.44
C ILE A 40 -4.78 -15.14 -0.93
N THR A 41 -3.61 -15.44 -0.37
CA THR A 41 -2.77 -16.60 -0.76
C THR A 41 -2.83 -17.74 0.25
N GLY A 42 -2.39 -18.93 -0.14
CA GLY A 42 -2.29 -20.10 0.75
C GLY A 42 -3.61 -20.85 0.93
N LEU A 43 -4.51 -20.71 -0.04
CA LEU A 43 -5.80 -21.42 -0.04
C LEU A 43 -5.62 -22.86 -0.55
N PRO A 44 -6.51 -23.79 -0.16
CA PRO A 44 -6.54 -25.12 -0.74
C PRO A 44 -6.68 -25.07 -2.27
N ARG A 45 -5.93 -25.94 -2.97
CA ARG A 45 -5.97 -25.99 -4.43
C ARG A 45 -7.32 -26.49 -4.92
N THR A 46 -7.94 -25.72 -5.81
CA THR A 46 -9.14 -26.14 -6.55
C THR A 46 -8.82 -27.17 -7.64
N PRO A 47 -9.80 -27.88 -8.23
CA PRO A 47 -9.58 -28.77 -9.38
C PRO A 47 -8.93 -28.05 -10.58
N ARG A 48 -9.22 -26.75 -10.74
CA ARG A 48 -8.61 -25.86 -11.75
C ARG A 48 -7.23 -25.32 -11.33
N ARG A 49 -6.69 -25.81 -10.21
CA ARG A 49 -5.37 -25.50 -9.63
C ARG A 49 -5.18 -24.04 -9.20
N TYR A 50 -6.25 -23.30 -8.96
CA TYR A 50 -6.15 -22.00 -8.27
C TYR A 50 -5.87 -22.22 -6.79
N ASP A 51 -4.96 -21.42 -6.23
CA ASP A 51 -4.50 -21.48 -4.84
C ASP A 51 -4.56 -20.12 -4.13
N SER A 52 -5.01 -19.08 -4.84
CA SER A 52 -5.07 -17.70 -4.35
C SER A 52 -6.24 -16.94 -4.97
N ILE A 53 -6.63 -15.85 -4.33
CA ILE A 53 -7.63 -14.91 -4.84
C ILE A 53 -6.98 -13.54 -4.98
N TRP A 54 -7.08 -12.95 -6.16
CA TRP A 54 -6.73 -11.56 -6.40
C TRP A 54 -7.94 -10.67 -6.18
N VAL A 55 -7.83 -9.75 -5.24
CA VAL A 55 -8.89 -8.85 -4.81
C VAL A 55 -8.60 -7.46 -5.38
N ILE A 56 -9.55 -6.92 -6.15
CA ILE A 56 -9.46 -5.59 -6.75
C ILE A 56 -10.65 -4.76 -6.28
N ILE A 57 -10.38 -3.64 -5.61
CA ILE A 57 -11.42 -2.82 -4.99
C ILE A 57 -11.35 -1.40 -5.53
N ASP A 58 -12.45 -0.89 -6.09
CA ASP A 58 -12.58 0.55 -6.37
C ASP A 58 -12.68 1.33 -5.06
N ARG A 59 -11.78 2.28 -4.82
CA ARG A 59 -11.72 2.97 -3.53
C ARG A 59 -12.90 3.90 -3.29
N LEU A 60 -13.52 4.43 -4.35
CA LEU A 60 -14.65 5.34 -4.26
C LEU A 60 -15.94 4.58 -3.94
N THR A 61 -16.32 3.62 -4.78
CA THR A 61 -17.59 2.90 -4.66
C THR A 61 -17.53 1.69 -3.73
N LYS A 62 -16.33 1.22 -3.37
CA LYS A 62 -16.08 -0.04 -2.64
C LYS A 62 -16.54 -1.29 -3.38
N SER A 63 -16.79 -1.22 -4.69
CA SER A 63 -17.03 -2.41 -5.50
C SER A 63 -15.78 -3.29 -5.51
N ALA A 64 -15.93 -4.54 -5.10
CA ALA A 64 -14.84 -5.51 -4.99
C ALA A 64 -15.01 -6.61 -6.05
N HIS A 65 -13.91 -6.93 -6.73
CA HIS A 65 -13.79 -8.03 -7.67
C HIS A 65 -12.84 -9.08 -7.10
N PHE A 66 -13.29 -10.34 -7.09
CA PHE A 66 -12.54 -11.47 -6.58
C PHE A 66 -12.21 -12.41 -7.73
N LEU A 67 -10.95 -12.45 -8.13
CA LEU A 67 -10.49 -13.25 -9.26
C LEU A 67 -9.69 -14.45 -8.74
N PRO A 68 -10.07 -15.70 -9.07
CA PRO A 68 -9.26 -16.86 -8.71
C PRO A 68 -7.97 -16.87 -9.53
N VAL A 69 -6.82 -16.96 -8.86
CA VAL A 69 -5.49 -16.89 -9.47
C VAL A 69 -4.57 -17.98 -8.92
N ARG A 70 -3.40 -18.12 -9.53
CA ARG A 70 -2.33 -18.99 -9.02
C ARG A 70 -1.19 -18.13 -8.53
N THR A 71 -0.55 -18.53 -7.43
CA THR A 71 0.69 -17.91 -6.93
C THR A 71 1.82 -17.91 -7.97
N THR A 72 1.75 -18.80 -8.96
CA THR A 72 2.75 -18.95 -10.02
C THR A 72 2.52 -18.04 -11.23
N TYR A 73 1.48 -17.20 -11.22
CA TYR A 73 1.21 -16.29 -12.34
C TYR A 73 2.31 -15.24 -12.49
N SER A 74 2.70 -15.00 -13.75
CA SER A 74 3.60 -13.90 -14.09
C SER A 74 2.87 -12.56 -14.03
N ALA A 75 3.63 -11.45 -13.99
CA ALA A 75 3.05 -10.11 -14.10
C ALA A 75 2.21 -9.93 -15.38
N GLU A 76 2.62 -10.57 -16.47
CA GLU A 76 1.90 -10.55 -17.75
C GLU A 76 0.56 -11.30 -17.67
N ASP A 77 0.52 -12.44 -16.98
CA ASP A 77 -0.72 -13.19 -16.75
C ASP A 77 -1.73 -12.36 -15.95
N TYR A 78 -1.27 -11.65 -14.92
CA TYR A 78 -2.12 -10.73 -14.15
C TYR A 78 -2.62 -9.56 -15.00
N ALA A 79 -1.77 -8.97 -15.84
CA ALA A 79 -2.17 -7.88 -16.73
C ALA A 79 -3.24 -8.33 -17.74
N LYS A 80 -3.05 -9.51 -18.36
CA LYS A 80 -4.03 -10.10 -19.28
C LYS A 80 -5.36 -10.38 -18.57
N LEU A 81 -5.30 -10.95 -17.36
CA LEU A 81 -6.49 -11.23 -16.57
C LEU A 81 -7.22 -9.95 -16.17
N TYR A 82 -6.50 -8.90 -15.79
CA TYR A 82 -7.07 -7.59 -15.44
C TYR A 82 -7.84 -6.97 -16.61
N ILE A 83 -7.23 -6.96 -17.80
CA ILE A 83 -7.87 -6.40 -18.99
C ILE A 83 -9.14 -7.19 -19.31
N ARG A 84 -9.08 -8.53 -19.26
CA ARG A 84 -10.20 -9.40 -19.62
C ARG A 84 -11.36 -9.35 -18.63
N GLU A 85 -11.07 -9.40 -17.33
CA GLU A 85 -12.11 -9.57 -16.30
C GLU A 85 -12.62 -8.24 -15.74
N ILE A 86 -11.84 -7.17 -15.87
CA ILE A 86 -12.17 -5.85 -15.29
C ILE A 86 -12.38 -4.81 -16.38
N MET A 87 -11.41 -4.61 -17.27
CA MET A 87 -11.47 -3.52 -18.24
C MET A 87 -12.50 -3.76 -19.35
N ALA A 88 -12.49 -4.94 -19.96
CA ALA A 88 -13.40 -5.26 -21.07
C ALA A 88 -14.89 -5.26 -20.64
N PRO A 89 -15.29 -5.85 -19.49
CA PRO A 89 -16.68 -5.75 -19.01
C PRO A 89 -17.08 -4.32 -18.65
N TYR A 90 -16.16 -3.54 -18.08
CA TYR A 90 -16.41 -2.12 -17.79
C TYR A 90 -16.69 -1.33 -19.08
N GLU A 91 -15.86 -1.52 -20.10
CA GLU A 91 -16.01 -0.83 -21.39
C GLU A 91 -17.30 -1.23 -22.09
N ALA A 92 -17.64 -2.52 -22.10
CA ALA A 92 -18.91 -3.01 -22.63
C ALA A 92 -20.13 -2.46 -21.90
N LEU A 93 -20.06 -2.32 -20.56
CA LEU A 93 -21.17 -1.84 -19.73
C LEU A 93 -21.40 -0.32 -19.86
N TYR A 94 -20.31 0.46 -19.90
CA TYR A 94 -20.38 1.93 -19.85
C TYR A 94 -20.11 2.61 -21.18
N GLY A 95 -19.79 1.85 -22.24
CA GLY A 95 -19.46 2.38 -23.55
C GLY A 95 -18.19 3.25 -23.58
N ARG A 96 -17.36 3.17 -22.53
CA ARG A 96 -16.14 3.99 -22.39
C ARG A 96 -15.06 3.25 -21.62
N LYS A 97 -13.81 3.60 -21.89
CA LYS A 97 -12.65 3.02 -21.19
C LYS A 97 -12.63 3.41 -19.71
N CYS A 98 -12.12 2.50 -18.89
CA CYS A 98 -11.96 2.67 -17.46
C CYS A 98 -10.83 3.67 -17.16
N ARG A 99 -10.99 4.53 -16.14
CA ARG A 99 -9.95 5.44 -15.63
C ARG A 99 -8.97 4.72 -14.70
N SER A 100 -8.58 3.50 -15.05
CA SER A 100 -7.72 2.69 -14.20
C SER A 100 -6.28 3.22 -14.20
N PRO A 101 -5.59 3.25 -13.04
CA PRO A 101 -4.16 3.56 -12.99
C PRO A 101 -3.27 2.67 -13.86
N ILE A 102 -3.77 1.49 -14.25
CA ILE A 102 -3.04 0.49 -15.04
C ILE A 102 -3.23 0.71 -16.55
N GLY A 103 -4.22 1.51 -16.97
CA GLY A 103 -4.52 1.79 -18.37
C GLY A 103 -4.47 3.29 -18.67
N TRP A 104 -3.46 3.74 -19.42
CA TRP A 104 -3.33 5.12 -19.92
C TRP A 104 -4.26 5.37 -21.10
N PHE A 105 -5.56 5.36 -20.87
CA PHE A 105 -6.56 5.61 -21.91
C PHE A 105 -7.12 7.02 -21.78
N GLU A 106 -7.14 7.77 -22.90
CA GLU A 106 -7.93 8.99 -22.98
C GLU A 106 -9.40 8.65 -22.73
N VAL A 107 -10.01 9.41 -21.83
CA VAL A 107 -11.40 9.20 -21.46
C VAL A 107 -12.24 9.82 -22.57
N GLY A 108 -12.71 8.99 -23.49
CA GLY A 108 -13.71 9.40 -24.48
C GLY A 108 -14.96 9.95 -23.78
N GLU A 109 -15.55 10.99 -24.34
CA GLU A 109 -16.85 11.49 -23.91
C GLU A 109 -17.89 10.40 -24.17
N ALA A 110 -18.53 9.91 -23.10
CA ALA A 110 -19.69 9.06 -23.24
C ALA A 110 -20.90 9.95 -23.55
N GLU A 111 -21.67 9.58 -24.57
CA GLU A 111 -22.95 10.21 -24.88
C GLU A 111 -23.87 10.08 -23.66
N LEU A 112 -24.18 11.21 -23.04
CA LEU A 112 -24.80 11.26 -21.72
C LEU A 112 -26.25 10.74 -21.79
N LEU A 113 -26.55 9.70 -21.01
CA LEU A 113 -27.90 9.45 -20.53
C LEU A 113 -28.37 10.72 -19.81
N GLY A 114 -29.33 11.44 -20.42
CA GLY A 114 -30.06 12.65 -19.98
C GLY A 114 -29.53 13.51 -18.82
N PRO A 115 -29.61 14.86 -18.89
CA PRO A 115 -29.01 15.77 -17.91
C PRO A 115 -29.35 15.48 -16.44
N ASN A 116 -30.55 14.96 -16.16
CA ASN A 116 -31.00 14.56 -14.82
C ASN A 116 -30.16 13.43 -14.19
N LEU A 117 -29.77 12.41 -14.97
CA LEU A 117 -29.02 11.26 -14.46
C LEU A 117 -27.57 11.63 -14.11
N VAL A 118 -26.99 12.51 -14.93
CA VAL A 118 -25.64 13.05 -14.75
C VAL A 118 -25.56 13.86 -13.46
N GLN A 119 -26.52 14.75 -13.25
CA GLN A 119 -26.60 15.57 -12.05
C GLN A 119 -26.76 14.70 -10.79
N GLN A 120 -27.66 13.72 -10.82
CA GLN A 120 -27.85 12.78 -9.71
C GLN A 120 -26.57 12.00 -9.40
N ALA A 121 -25.85 11.52 -10.42
CA ALA A 121 -24.59 10.82 -10.24
C ALA A 121 -23.52 11.72 -9.61
N MET A 122 -23.41 12.98 -10.05
CA MET A 122 -22.48 13.96 -9.47
C MET A 122 -22.78 14.25 -8.00
N GLU A 123 -24.06 14.43 -7.65
CA GLU A 123 -24.50 14.64 -6.26
C GLU A 123 -24.15 13.44 -5.37
N LYS A 124 -24.38 12.21 -5.85
CA LYS A 124 -24.01 10.99 -5.12
C LYS A 124 -22.50 10.86 -4.95
N VAL A 125 -21.72 11.14 -5.98
CA VAL A 125 -20.24 11.11 -5.88
C VAL A 125 -19.75 12.14 -4.86
N LYS A 126 -20.31 13.36 -4.86
CA LYS A 126 -19.99 14.37 -3.85
C LYS A 126 -20.28 13.87 -2.43
N LEU A 127 -21.48 13.32 -2.21
CA LEU A 127 -21.87 12.77 -0.90
C LEU A 127 -20.91 11.66 -0.43
N ILE A 128 -20.57 10.71 -1.31
CA ILE A 128 -19.63 9.62 -0.99
C ILE A 128 -18.27 10.19 -0.58
N ARG A 129 -17.77 11.19 -1.29
CA ARG A 129 -16.47 11.81 -0.99
C ARG A 129 -16.48 12.53 0.35
N ASP A 130 -17.55 13.24 0.68
CA ASP A 130 -17.69 13.92 1.97
C ASP A 130 -17.74 12.91 3.14
N GLN A 131 -18.44 11.80 2.95
CA GLN A 131 -18.48 10.70 3.92
C GLN A 131 -17.11 10.03 4.08
N LEU A 132 -16.41 9.74 2.98
CA LEU A 132 -15.07 9.17 3.00
C LEU A 132 -14.08 10.09 3.70
N ARG A 133 -14.15 11.41 3.46
CA ARG A 133 -13.32 12.40 4.13
C ARG A 133 -13.57 12.40 5.64
N THR A 134 -14.84 12.38 6.03
CA THR A 134 -15.23 12.32 7.45
C THR A 134 -14.70 11.04 8.11
N ALA A 135 -14.83 9.90 7.44
CA ALA A 135 -14.31 8.62 7.93
C ALA A 135 -12.78 8.63 8.05
N GLN A 136 -12.06 9.18 7.06
CA GLN A 136 -10.61 9.34 7.11
C GLN A 136 -10.18 10.24 8.29
N SER A 137 -10.84 11.38 8.49
CA SER A 137 -10.55 12.27 9.62
C SER A 137 -10.77 11.59 10.98
N ARG A 138 -11.86 10.83 11.13
CA ARG A 138 -12.10 10.03 12.34
C ARG A 138 -11.00 8.99 12.57
N HIS A 139 -10.70 8.18 11.54
CA HIS A 139 -9.65 7.18 11.60
C HIS A 139 -8.30 7.80 12.00
N LYS A 140 -7.93 8.92 11.38
CA LYS A 140 -6.71 9.67 11.70
C LYS A 140 -6.69 10.10 13.16
N SER A 141 -7.76 10.74 13.65
CA SER A 141 -7.84 11.19 15.05
C SER A 141 -7.64 10.05 16.05
N TYR A 142 -8.23 8.87 15.81
CA TYR A 142 -8.07 7.70 16.70
C TYR A 142 -6.67 7.09 16.60
N ALA A 143 -6.14 6.99 15.38
CA ALA A 143 -4.83 6.42 15.12
C ALA A 143 -3.69 7.28 15.69
N ASP A 144 -3.79 8.60 15.59
CA ASP A 144 -2.73 9.54 15.95
C ASP A 144 -2.60 9.72 17.47
N ILE A 145 -3.67 9.55 18.26
CA ILE A 145 -3.62 9.57 19.73
C ILE A 145 -2.58 8.58 20.29
N ARG A 146 -2.40 7.44 19.63
CA ARG A 146 -1.49 6.37 20.06
C ARG A 146 -0.12 6.44 19.38
N ARG A 147 0.13 7.45 18.56
CA ARG A 147 1.37 7.65 17.81
C ARG A 147 2.03 8.96 18.24
N ARG A 148 3.24 9.18 17.75
CA ARG A 148 3.97 10.45 17.92
C ARG A 148 4.42 10.93 16.56
N ASP A 149 4.50 12.25 16.41
CA ASP A 149 5.17 12.80 15.25
C ASP A 149 6.67 12.50 15.35
N LEU A 150 7.21 11.92 14.29
CA LEU A 150 8.61 11.53 14.21
C LEU A 150 9.04 11.70 12.76
N GLU A 151 9.96 12.63 12.57
CA GLU A 151 10.58 12.92 11.29
C GLU A 151 12.09 12.92 11.48
N PHE A 152 12.80 12.61 10.42
CA PHE A 152 14.27 12.60 10.38
C PHE A 152 14.73 13.50 9.24
N ASP A 153 15.92 14.07 9.40
CA ASP A 153 16.53 14.89 8.38
C ASP A 153 17.53 14.08 7.55
N VAL A 154 17.88 14.62 6.38
CA VAL A 154 18.98 14.06 5.59
C VAL A 154 20.26 14.20 6.39
N GLU A 155 21.14 13.20 6.30
CA GLU A 155 22.37 13.04 7.10
C GLU A 155 22.18 12.47 8.52
N ASP A 156 20.94 12.30 9.00
CA ASP A 156 20.70 11.65 10.28
C ASP A 156 21.10 10.16 10.25
N TRP A 157 21.58 9.68 11.40
CA TRP A 157 21.91 8.28 11.61
C TRP A 157 20.78 7.55 12.34
N VAL A 158 20.23 6.52 11.69
CA VAL A 158 19.07 5.77 12.20
C VAL A 158 19.33 4.28 12.31
N PHE A 159 18.65 3.64 13.25
CA PHE A 159 18.62 2.19 13.38
C PHE A 159 17.37 1.64 12.71
N LEU A 160 17.54 0.63 11.86
CA LEU A 160 16.41 -0.03 11.22
C LEU A 160 15.86 -1.14 12.11
N LYS A 161 14.56 -1.10 12.37
CA LYS A 161 13.86 -2.12 13.16
C LYS A 161 13.66 -3.39 12.32
N VAL A 162 14.16 -4.51 12.82
CA VAL A 162 13.99 -5.83 12.20
C VAL A 162 13.01 -6.67 13.00
N SER A 163 12.00 -7.19 12.32
CA SER A 163 11.14 -8.25 12.87
C SER A 163 11.79 -9.60 12.58
N PRO A 164 12.18 -10.40 13.59
CA PRO A 164 12.65 -11.76 13.36
C PRO A 164 11.46 -12.61 12.91
N MET A 165 11.16 -12.64 11.62
CA MET A 165 10.19 -13.59 11.08
C MET A 165 10.84 -14.99 11.08
N LYS A 166 10.06 -16.01 11.45
CA LYS A 166 10.54 -17.40 11.48
C LYS A 166 10.92 -17.83 10.05
N GLY A 167 12.21 -17.94 9.77
CA GLY A 167 12.73 -18.48 8.50
C GLY A 167 13.14 -17.47 7.42
N VAL A 168 12.86 -16.17 7.58
CA VAL A 168 13.24 -15.15 6.58
C VAL A 168 14.44 -14.35 7.08
N MET A 169 15.61 -14.57 6.46
CA MET A 169 16.85 -13.85 6.75
C MET A 169 16.97 -12.65 5.82
N ARG A 170 16.43 -11.49 6.20
CA ARG A 170 16.55 -10.25 5.39
C ARG A 170 17.79 -9.41 5.72
N PHE A 171 18.31 -9.54 6.94
CA PHE A 171 19.45 -8.76 7.45
C PHE A 171 20.46 -9.64 8.19
N GLY A 172 20.65 -10.89 7.75
CA GLY A 172 21.55 -11.86 8.41
C GLY A 172 21.13 -12.33 9.81
N LYS A 173 20.08 -11.75 10.41
CA LYS A 173 19.60 -12.08 11.77
C LYS A 173 18.47 -13.11 11.72
N LYS A 174 18.62 -14.23 12.45
CA LYS A 174 17.63 -15.32 12.55
C LYS A 174 17.49 -15.79 14.00
N GLY A 175 16.26 -16.09 14.42
CA GLY A 175 15.97 -16.79 15.68
C GLY A 175 15.55 -15.90 16.84
N LYS A 176 15.08 -16.54 17.92
CA LYS A 176 14.70 -15.90 19.19
C LYS A 176 15.96 -15.27 19.81
N LEU A 177 15.81 -14.09 20.44
CA LEU A 177 16.91 -13.31 21.05
C LEU A 177 17.88 -12.64 20.05
N SER A 178 17.61 -12.70 18.75
CA SER A 178 18.33 -11.85 17.79
C SER A 178 18.07 -10.36 18.07
N PRO A 179 19.05 -9.47 17.82
CA PRO A 179 18.84 -8.04 18.07
C PRO A 179 17.72 -7.48 17.21
N ARG A 180 16.92 -6.59 17.77
CA ARG A 180 15.71 -6.02 17.17
C ARG A 180 16.01 -4.89 16.19
N TYR A 181 17.23 -4.36 16.20
CA TYR A 181 17.66 -3.32 15.30
C TYR A 181 18.97 -3.67 14.57
N VAL A 182 19.16 -3.11 13.37
CA VAL A 182 20.36 -3.18 12.55
C VAL A 182 20.80 -1.78 12.14
N GLY A 183 22.09 -1.59 11.85
CA GLY A 183 22.69 -0.27 11.61
C GLY A 183 23.58 0.20 12.76
N PRO A 184 23.94 1.50 12.81
CA PRO A 184 23.20 2.62 12.21
C PRO A 184 23.45 2.81 10.70
N TYR A 185 22.47 3.36 9.99
CA TYR A 185 22.55 3.77 8.59
C TYR A 185 22.27 5.25 8.46
N LYS A 186 22.87 5.88 7.46
CA LYS A 186 22.70 7.30 7.18
C LYS A 186 21.53 7.52 6.23
N ILE A 187 20.72 8.55 6.47
CA ILE A 187 19.67 8.96 5.52
C ILE A 187 20.31 9.76 4.38
N ILE A 188 20.20 9.24 3.15
CA ILE A 188 20.71 9.91 1.95
C ILE A 188 19.66 10.86 1.39
N ARG A 189 18.39 10.44 1.41
CA ARG A 189 17.31 11.18 0.75
C ARG A 189 15.98 10.94 1.45
N ARG A 190 15.17 12.00 1.52
CA ARG A 190 13.77 11.93 1.93
C ARG A 190 12.88 11.75 0.70
N ILE A 191 12.24 10.59 0.58
CA ILE A 191 11.32 10.24 -0.53
C ILE A 191 9.92 10.78 -0.25
N GLY A 192 9.51 10.78 1.02
CA GLY A 192 8.23 11.29 1.46
C GLY A 192 8.27 11.66 2.93
N ARG A 193 7.15 12.13 3.47
CA ARG A 193 7.11 12.60 4.86
C ARG A 193 7.51 11.52 5.89
N VAL A 194 7.24 10.26 5.59
CA VAL A 194 7.61 9.08 6.40
C VAL A 194 8.33 8.02 5.55
N ALA A 195 9.08 8.44 4.51
CA ALA A 195 9.79 7.49 3.65
C ALA A 195 11.19 8.02 3.37
N TYR A 196 12.20 7.26 3.77
CA TYR A 196 13.60 7.66 3.74
C TYR A 196 14.43 6.59 3.04
N GLU A 197 15.34 7.04 2.19
CA GLU A 197 16.33 6.20 1.54
C GLU A 197 17.61 6.17 2.39
N LEU A 198 18.02 4.95 2.75
CA LEU A 198 19.18 4.72 3.61
C LEU A 198 20.40 4.30 2.80
N ASP A 199 21.57 4.69 3.26
CA ASP A 199 22.85 4.20 2.78
C ASP A 199 23.09 2.77 3.30
N LEU A 200 22.62 1.78 2.54
CA LEU A 200 22.78 0.36 2.88
C LEU A 200 24.13 -0.17 2.36
N LEU A 201 24.81 -0.98 3.17
CA LEU A 201 26.01 -1.71 2.77
C LEU A 201 25.70 -2.67 1.60
N LEU A 202 26.70 -2.92 0.74
CA LEU A 202 26.57 -3.82 -0.43
C LEU A 202 26.03 -5.22 -0.08
N GLU A 203 26.29 -5.71 1.13
CA GLU A 203 25.78 -7.00 1.62
C GLU A 203 24.24 -7.07 1.68
N LEU A 204 23.55 -5.92 1.61
CA LEU A 204 22.10 -5.79 1.66
C LEU A 204 21.49 -5.31 0.33
N GLU A 205 22.20 -5.42 -0.80
CA GLU A 205 21.70 -5.01 -2.13
C GLU A 205 20.36 -5.64 -2.53
N ALA A 206 20.07 -6.85 -2.03
CA ALA A 206 18.79 -7.52 -2.26
C ALA A 206 17.61 -6.85 -1.53
N VAL A 207 17.88 -5.94 -0.59
CA VAL A 207 16.87 -5.21 0.18
C VAL A 207 16.68 -3.84 -0.43
N HIS A 208 15.42 -3.48 -0.71
CA HIS A 208 15.08 -2.15 -1.20
C HIS A 208 15.51 -1.07 -0.17
N PRO A 209 16.24 0.00 -0.57
CA PRO A 209 16.88 0.93 0.37
C PRO A 209 15.93 1.95 1.01
N VAL A 210 14.66 1.98 0.60
CA VAL A 210 13.64 2.91 1.12
C VAL A 210 12.82 2.26 2.23
N PHE A 211 12.74 2.94 3.38
CA PHE A 211 12.02 2.49 4.58
C PHE A 211 11.09 3.57 5.16
N HIS A 212 10.15 3.12 6.00
CA HIS A 212 9.16 3.95 6.69
C HIS A 212 9.42 4.06 8.20
#